data_AF-A0A8E2EBP4-F1
#
_entry.id   AF-A0A8E2EBP4-F1
#
_cell.length_a   1.000
_cell.length_b   1.000
_cell.length_c   1.000
_cell.angle_alpha   90.00
_cell.angle_beta   90.00
_cell.angle_gamma   90.00
#
_symmetry.space_group_name_H-M   'P 1'
#
loop_
_entity.id
_entity.type
_entity.pdbx_description
1 polymer ?
#
loop_
_entity_poly.entity_id
_entity_poly.type
_entity_poly.pdbx_seq_one_letter_code
_entity_poly.pdbx_strand_id
1 'polypeptide(L)'
;YEARDIPLAPTSMLLARVTIGKVANGAQLAATLAAVPLVQDNRAWTSRIWVRNAIAPLEADRRGLGTRVANWKRFERISNAYVATKRQQRRYDGLGKWKAGTVPTCDLLEEN
;
A
#
# COMPACT_ATOMS: atom_id res chain seq x y z
N TYR A 1 9.34 1.71 -10.45
CA TYR A 1 8.37 2.51 -9.66
C TYR A 1 8.51 3.95 -10.10
N GLU A 2 7.44 4.72 -10.02
CA GLU A 2 7.49 6.15 -10.33
C GLU A 2 6.84 6.93 -9.20
N ALA A 3 7.56 7.92 -8.67
CA ALA A 3 7.04 8.85 -7.68
C ALA A 3 6.36 10.01 -8.43
N ARG A 4 5.02 10.02 -8.43
CA ARG A 4 4.21 11.09 -8.99
C ARG A 4 3.20 11.58 -7.96
N ASP A 5 3.01 12.88 -7.90
CA ASP A 5 1.85 13.45 -7.24
C ASP A 5 0.62 13.18 -8.11
N ILE A 6 -0.34 12.45 -7.54
CA ILE A 6 -1.59 12.13 -8.20
C ILE A 6 -2.76 12.69 -7.38
N PRO A 7 -3.76 13.33 -8.03
CA PRO A 7 -4.93 13.81 -7.32
C PRO A 7 -5.71 12.64 -6.70
N LEU A 8 -6.37 12.93 -5.58
CA LEU A 8 -7.15 11.95 -4.81
C LEU A 8 -8.35 11.41 -5.57
N ALA A 9 -9.04 12.28 -6.30
CA ALA A 9 -10.37 12.00 -6.85
C ALA A 9 -10.40 10.82 -7.83
N PRO A 10 -9.49 10.73 -8.84
CA PRO A 10 -9.52 9.63 -9.82
C PRO A 10 -9.21 8.26 -9.22
N THR A 11 -8.38 8.20 -8.16
CA THR A 11 -7.96 6.92 -7.55
C THR A 11 -8.91 6.43 -6.48
N SER A 12 -9.74 7.31 -5.92
CA SER A 12 -10.64 7.01 -4.80
C SER A 12 -11.64 5.89 -5.10
N MET A 13 -12.03 5.69 -6.36
CA MET A 13 -12.96 4.63 -6.78
C MET A 13 -12.27 3.33 -7.20
N LEU A 14 -10.94 3.34 -7.39
CA LEU A 14 -10.20 2.21 -7.97
C LEU A 14 -9.28 1.52 -6.98
N LEU A 15 -8.83 2.24 -5.94
CA LEU A 15 -7.78 1.78 -5.04
C LEU A 15 -8.22 1.81 -3.58
N ALA A 16 -7.67 0.87 -2.80
CA ALA A 16 -7.64 0.95 -1.34
C ALA A 16 -6.29 1.49 -0.87
N ARG A 17 -6.30 2.21 0.25
CA ARG A 17 -5.09 2.58 0.98
C ARG A 17 -4.91 1.66 2.17
N VAL A 18 -3.67 1.26 2.41
CA VAL A 18 -3.28 0.48 3.57
C VAL A 18 -2.12 1.18 4.25
N THR A 19 -2.33 1.61 5.48
CA THR A 19 -1.28 2.24 6.29
C THR A 19 -0.50 1.13 7.00
N ILE A 20 0.80 1.03 6.72
CA ILE A 20 1.67 -0.02 7.27
C ILE A 20 2.75 0.52 8.21
N GLY A 21 2.94 1.84 8.24
CA GLY A 21 3.96 2.47 9.04
C GLY A 21 3.96 3.99 8.94
N LYS A 22 4.57 4.63 9.93
CA LYS A 22 4.85 6.06 9.95
C LYS A 22 6.25 6.31 9.40
N VAL A 23 6.37 7.29 8.52
CA VAL A 23 7.66 7.69 7.95
C VAL A 23 8.46 8.43 9.03
N ALA A 24 9.67 7.98 9.30
CA ALA A 24 10.61 8.66 10.19
C ALA A 24 11.63 9.50 9.40
N ASN A 25 12.02 9.01 8.22
CA ASN A 25 12.94 9.71 7.33
C ASN A 25 12.51 9.52 5.87
N GLY A 26 11.98 10.58 5.26
CA GLY A 26 11.46 10.55 3.89
C GLY A 26 12.55 10.32 2.83
N ALA A 27 13.74 10.88 3.02
CA ALA A 27 14.86 10.68 2.09
C ALA A 27 15.32 9.22 2.09
N GLN A 28 15.44 8.61 3.27
CA GLN A 28 15.82 7.21 3.40
C GLN A 28 14.75 6.25 2.85
N LEU A 29 13.47 6.57 3.08
CA LEU A 29 12.34 5.86 2.48
C LEU A 29 12.43 5.89 0.95
N ALA A 30 12.59 7.08 0.36
CA ALA A 30 12.68 7.25 -1.08
C ALA A 30 13.88 6.50 -1.67
N ALA A 31 15.07 6.62 -1.05
CA ALA A 31 16.27 5.93 -1.49
C ALA A 31 16.10 4.40 -1.45
N THR A 32 15.48 3.87 -0.39
CA THR A 32 15.23 2.43 -0.25
C THR A 32 14.25 1.93 -1.30
N LEU A 33 13.15 2.65 -1.55
CA LEU A 33 12.17 2.29 -2.57
C LEU A 33 12.74 2.37 -3.99
N ALA A 34 13.59 3.35 -4.26
CA ALA A 34 14.25 3.52 -5.56
C ALA A 34 15.24 2.39 -5.87
N ALA A 35 15.84 1.78 -4.85
CA ALA A 35 16.75 0.65 -5.01
C ALA A 35 16.03 -0.67 -5.35
N VAL A 36 14.69 -0.74 -5.23
CA VAL A 36 13.92 -1.97 -5.50
C VAL A 36 13.80 -2.18 -7.01
N PRO A 37 14.31 -3.29 -7.57
CA PRO A 37 14.26 -3.53 -9.01
C PRO A 37 12.84 -3.51 -9.56
N LEU A 38 12.65 -2.78 -10.67
CA LEU A 38 11.46 -2.90 -11.49
C LEU A 38 11.76 -3.90 -12.61
N VAL A 39 11.10 -5.05 -12.58
CA VAL A 39 11.26 -6.07 -13.61
C VAL A 39 10.15 -5.88 -14.66
N GLN A 40 10.55 -5.64 -15.90
CA GLN A 40 9.65 -5.57 -17.06
C GLN A 40 9.66 -6.91 -17.80
N ASP A 41 8.66 -7.13 -18.66
CA ASP A 41 8.56 -8.29 -19.56
C ASP A 41 8.56 -9.69 -18.91
N ASN A 42 8.33 -9.75 -17.60
CA ASN A 42 8.20 -11.00 -16.85
C ASN A 42 6.76 -11.21 -16.38
N ARG A 43 6.08 -12.22 -16.93
CA ARG A 43 4.70 -12.57 -16.57
C ARG A 43 4.52 -13.02 -15.12
N ALA A 44 5.57 -13.55 -14.49
CA ALA A 44 5.53 -13.91 -13.08
C ALA A 44 5.70 -12.68 -12.16
N TRP A 45 6.11 -11.53 -12.71
CA TRP A 45 6.26 -10.31 -11.95
C TRP A 45 4.92 -9.58 -11.79
N THR A 46 4.60 -9.20 -10.55
CA THR A 46 3.35 -8.51 -10.21
C THR A 46 3.63 -7.32 -9.31
N SER A 47 2.71 -6.36 -9.28
CA SER A 47 2.78 -5.23 -8.34
C SER A 47 2.89 -5.70 -6.88
N ARG A 48 2.21 -6.78 -6.52
CA ARG A 48 2.29 -7.41 -5.20
C ARG A 48 3.70 -7.90 -4.86
N ILE A 49 4.40 -8.50 -5.83
CA ILE A 49 5.79 -8.94 -5.64
C ILE A 49 6.71 -7.73 -5.45
N TRP A 50 6.52 -6.67 -6.23
CA TRP A 50 7.30 -5.44 -6.05
C TRP A 50 7.10 -4.85 -4.64
N VAL A 51 5.85 -4.75 -4.15
CA VAL A 51 5.56 -4.24 -2.79
C VAL A 51 6.20 -5.12 -1.72
N ARG A 52 6.13 -6.46 -1.85
CA ARG A 52 6.81 -7.38 -0.92
C ARG A 52 8.30 -7.11 -0.85
N ASN A 53 8.93 -6.97 -2.02
CA ASN A 53 10.36 -6.75 -2.14
C ASN A 53 10.77 -5.34 -1.66
N ALA A 54 9.86 -4.38 -1.70
CA ALA A 54 10.07 -3.03 -1.18
C ALA A 54 9.95 -2.93 0.35
N ILE A 55 9.04 -3.70 0.95
CA ILE A 55 8.84 -3.70 2.41
C ILE A 55 10.03 -4.35 3.13
N ALA A 56 10.55 -5.46 2.60
CA ALA A 56 11.66 -6.18 3.23
C ALA A 56 12.88 -5.30 3.60
N PRO A 57 13.46 -4.47 2.70
CA PRO A 57 14.56 -3.59 3.05
C PRO A 57 14.13 -2.45 3.98
N LEU A 58 12.89 -1.95 3.88
CA LEU A 58 12.37 -0.93 4.80
C LEU A 58 12.26 -1.45 6.24
N GLU A 59 11.93 -2.72 6.41
CA GLU A 59 11.94 -3.39 7.73
C GLU A 59 13.38 -3.60 8.24
N ALA A 60 14.30 -4.01 7.37
CA ALA A 60 15.67 -4.34 7.72
C ALA A 60 16.51 -3.10 8.11
N ASP A 61 16.43 -2.01 7.32
CA ASP A 61 17.25 -0.81 7.51
C ASP A 61 16.86 -0.04 8.79
N ARG A 62 15.62 -0.19 9.25
CA ARG A 62 15.05 0.49 10.43
C ARG A 62 15.12 2.02 10.48
N ARG A 63 15.70 2.69 9.47
CA ARG A 63 15.93 4.14 9.42
C ARG A 63 14.83 4.93 8.70
N GLY A 64 14.14 4.32 7.73
CA GLY A 64 13.10 5.01 6.95
C GLY A 64 11.73 5.10 7.65
N LEU A 65 11.36 4.07 8.41
CA LEU A 65 10.07 3.97 9.11
C LEU A 65 10.26 4.04 10.63
N GLY A 66 9.33 4.69 11.33
CA GLY A 66 9.22 4.67 12.79
C GLY A 66 8.37 3.47 13.23
N THR A 67 7.15 3.75 13.70
CA THR A 67 6.11 2.74 13.96
C THR A 67 5.78 2.00 12.67
N ARG A 68 5.77 0.66 12.68
CA ARG A 68 5.52 -0.14 11.48
C ARG A 68 5.00 -1.54 11.80
N VAL A 69 4.33 -2.16 10.84
CA VAL A 69 4.00 -3.59 10.84
C VAL A 69 5.05 -4.35 10.06
N ALA A 70 5.87 -5.16 10.74
CA ALA A 70 7.01 -5.87 10.15
C ALA A 70 6.69 -7.31 9.67
N ASN A 71 5.46 -7.56 9.19
CA ASN A 71 5.02 -8.92 8.85
C ASN A 71 4.22 -8.92 7.54
N TRP A 72 4.89 -9.31 6.46
CA TRP A 72 4.30 -9.43 5.13
C TRP A 72 3.02 -10.27 5.12
N LYS A 73 3.01 -11.44 5.79
CA LYS A 73 1.85 -12.33 5.81
C LYS A 73 0.64 -11.66 6.46
N ARG A 74 0.85 -10.91 7.55
CA ARG A 74 -0.21 -10.14 8.22
C ARG A 74 -0.73 -9.02 7.31
N PHE A 75 0.18 -8.21 6.77
CA PHE A 75 -0.16 -7.14 5.83
C PHE A 75 -1.01 -7.64 4.66
N GLU A 76 -0.54 -8.71 4.00
CA GLU A 76 -1.17 -9.27 2.82
C GLU A 76 -2.56 -9.85 3.13
N ARG A 77 -2.68 -10.60 4.22
CA ARG A 77 -3.97 -11.17 4.64
C ARG A 77 -4.99 -10.08 4.94
N ILE A 78 -4.64 -9.08 5.75
CA ILE A 78 -5.57 -8.02 6.15
C ILE A 78 -5.93 -7.13 4.95
N SER A 79 -4.96 -6.78 4.11
CA SER A 79 -5.20 -6.00 2.88
C SER A 79 -6.18 -6.72 1.95
N ASN A 80 -5.97 -8.02 1.72
CA ASN A 80 -6.85 -8.82 0.87
C ASN A 80 -8.27 -8.93 1.46
N ALA A 81 -8.37 -9.18 2.77
CA ALA A 81 -9.67 -9.23 3.46
C ALA A 81 -10.41 -7.90 3.36
N TYR A 82 -9.72 -6.78 3.62
CA TYR A 82 -10.28 -5.44 3.52
C TYR A 82 -10.81 -5.14 2.11
N VAL A 83 -10.00 -5.40 1.08
CA VAL A 83 -10.40 -5.18 -0.32
C VAL A 83 -11.59 -6.06 -0.69
N ALA A 84 -11.63 -7.32 -0.24
CA ALA A 84 -12.76 -8.21 -0.47
C ALA A 84 -14.05 -7.66 0.16
N THR A 85 -14.00 -7.19 1.41
CA THR A 85 -15.13 -6.52 2.07
C THR A 85 -15.58 -5.29 1.30
N LYS A 86 -14.66 -4.42 0.86
CA LYS A 86 -15.01 -3.23 0.06
C LYS A 86 -15.64 -3.59 -1.30
N ARG A 87 -15.20 -4.69 -1.92
CA ARG A 87 -15.82 -5.20 -3.15
C ARG A 87 -17.26 -5.65 -2.90
N GLN A 88 -17.53 -6.40 -1.82
CA GLN A 88 -18.88 -6.80 -1.45
C GLN A 88 -19.79 -5.59 -1.19
N GLN A 89 -19.22 -4.52 -0.62
CA GLN A 89 -19.91 -3.24 -0.41
C GLN A 89 -20.04 -2.38 -1.69
N ARG A 90 -19.76 -2.95 -2.88
CA ARG A 90 -19.92 -2.28 -4.18
C ARG A 90 -19.12 -0.96 -4.26
N ARG A 91 -17.95 -0.92 -3.60
CA ARG A 91 -17.13 0.31 -3.53
C ARG A 91 -16.47 0.68 -4.86
N TYR A 92 -16.08 -0.33 -5.63
CA TYR A 92 -15.21 -0.17 -6.81
C TYR A 92 -15.97 -0.18 -8.14
N ASP A 93 -17.29 -0.39 -8.12
CA ASP A 93 -18.13 -0.43 -9.32
C ASP A 93 -19.15 0.72 -9.38
N GLY A 94 -19.04 1.68 -8.45
CA GLY A 94 -19.88 2.88 -8.41
C GLY A 94 -21.32 2.67 -7.92
N LEU A 95 -21.68 1.45 -7.52
CA LEU A 95 -23.06 1.13 -7.11
C LEU A 95 -23.29 1.20 -5.60
N GLY A 96 -22.23 1.38 -4.80
CA GLY A 96 -22.32 1.58 -3.36
C GLY A 96 -22.61 3.04 -2.94
N LYS A 97 -23.16 3.22 -1.73
CA LYS A 97 -23.42 4.53 -1.12
C LYS A 97 -22.17 5.07 -0.43
N TRP A 98 -21.24 5.66 -1.18
CA TRP A 98 -20.00 6.24 -0.66
C TRP A 98 -19.90 7.73 -0.97
N LYS A 99 -19.49 8.53 0.01
CA LYS A 99 -19.22 9.95 -0.23
C LYS A 99 -18.05 10.09 -1.20
N ALA A 100 -18.25 10.86 -2.26
CA ALA A 100 -17.18 11.26 -3.15
C ALA A 100 -16.05 11.92 -2.35
N GLY A 101 -14.80 11.60 -2.66
CA GLY A 101 -13.63 12.13 -1.95
C GLY A 101 -13.21 11.35 -0.69
N THR A 102 -13.97 10.36 -0.23
CA THR A 102 -13.51 9.47 0.86
C THR A 102 -12.75 8.27 0.29
N VAL A 103 -11.48 8.13 0.66
CA VAL A 103 -10.67 6.98 0.25
C VAL A 103 -10.76 5.87 1.30
N PRO A 104 -11.11 4.63 0.90
CA PRO A 104 -11.09 3.50 1.80
C PRO A 104 -9.65 3.29 2.29
N THR A 105 -9.43 3.55 3.58
CA THR A 105 -8.15 3.36 4.26
C THR A 105 -8.30 2.26 5.29
N CYS A 106 -7.38 1.31 5.29
CA CYS A 106 -7.19 0.31 6.32
C CYS A 106 -5.93 0.68 7.09
N ASP A 107 -6.07 1.07 8.34
CA ASP A 107 -4.92 1.35 9.19
C ASP A 107 -4.49 0.06 9.91
N LEU A 108 -3.30 -0.45 9.59
CA LEU A 108 -2.74 -1.63 10.27
C LEU A 108 -1.96 -1.26 11.54
N LEU A 109 -1.84 0.03 11.86
CA LEU A 109 -1.16 0.52 13.05
C LEU A 109 -2.10 0.63 14.26
N GLU A 110 -3.41 0.70 14.04
CA GLU A 110 -4.43 0.89 15.09
C GLU A 110 -4.72 -0.39 15.92
N GLU A 111 -4.03 -1.50 15.67
CA GLU A 111 -4.11 -2.73 16.49
C GLU A 111 -3.03 -2.79 17.61
N ASN A 112 -2.52 -1.65 18.09
CA ASN A 112 -1.60 -1.58 19.24
C ASN A 112 -2.14 -0.67 20.35
#